data_AF-A0A9N9NDT2-F1
#
_entry.id   AF-A0A9N9NDT2-F1
#
_cell.length_a   1.000
_cell.length_b   1.000
_cell.length_c   1.000
_cell.angle_alpha   90.00
_cell.angle_beta   90.00
_cell.angle_gamma   90.00
#
_symmetry.space_group_name_H-M   'P 1'
#
loop_
_entity.id
_entity.type
_entity.pdbx_description
1 polymer ?
#
loop_
_entity_poly.entity_id
_entity_poly.type
_entity_poly.pdbx_seq_one_letter_code
_entity_poly.pdbx_strand_id
1 'polypeptide(L)'
;MDTGAEITTILFFLRQRLQSSRESWRSEYDIANGYGGGLRIYQVSRPWLVYLGDGTNWSNWIRTRSIYSWPKNTSSVNCGLVGHEILDNIPHFKSVGNP
;
A
#
# COMPACT_ATOMS: atom_id res chain seq x y z
N MET A 1 4.53 6.07 6.99
CA MET A 1 4.99 4.67 7.12
C MET A 1 4.36 4.13 8.38
N ASP A 2 3.82 2.93 8.34
CA ASP A 2 3.06 2.37 9.46
C ASP A 2 3.53 0.93 9.71
N THR A 3 4.34 0.75 10.75
CA THR A 3 4.82 -0.56 11.21
C THR A 3 3.76 -1.33 12.01
N GLY A 4 2.53 -0.85 12.10
CA GLY A 4 1.38 -1.63 12.53
C GLY A 4 0.58 -2.20 11.36
N ALA A 5 0.85 -1.74 10.13
CA ALA A 5 0.14 -2.16 8.94
C ALA A 5 0.85 -3.34 8.26
N GLU A 6 0.11 -4.42 8.05
CA GLU A 6 0.60 -5.58 7.28
C GLU A 6 0.61 -5.34 5.77
N ILE A 7 -0.20 -4.39 5.31
CA ILE A 7 -0.41 -4.09 3.88
C ILE A 7 -0.27 -2.60 3.57
N THR A 8 0.20 -2.29 2.37
CA THR A 8 0.30 -0.95 1.82
C THR A 8 -1.03 -0.55 1.19
N THR A 9 -1.47 0.66 1.51
CA THR A 9 -2.66 1.28 0.95
C THR A 9 -2.33 2.61 0.29
N ILE A 10 -2.91 2.86 -0.88
CA ILE A 10 -2.84 4.16 -1.55
C ILE A 10 -4.20 4.83 -1.57
N LEU A 11 -4.19 6.16 -1.60
CA LEU A 11 -5.40 6.95 -1.75
C LEU A 11 -6.02 6.75 -3.14
N PHE A 12 -7.35 6.86 -3.22
CA PHE A 12 -8.10 6.64 -4.46
C PHE A 12 -7.61 7.50 -5.63
N PHE A 13 -7.24 8.75 -5.38
CA PHE A 13 -6.74 9.63 -6.45
C PHE A 13 -5.42 9.14 -7.06
N LEU A 14 -4.56 8.49 -6.27
CA LEU A 14 -3.34 7.86 -6.77
C LEU A 14 -3.71 6.66 -7.63
N ARG A 15 -4.66 5.83 -7.16
CA ARG A 15 -5.21 4.73 -7.97
C ARG A 15 -5.69 5.21 -9.34
N GLN A 16 -6.38 6.35 -9.43
CA GLN A 16 -6.83 6.91 -10.71
C GLN A 16 -5.67 7.31 -11.63
N ARG A 17 -4.62 7.91 -11.08
CA ARG A 17 -3.42 8.31 -11.85
C ARG A 17 -2.60 7.11 -12.32
N LEU A 18 -2.62 6.06 -11.52
CA LEU A 18 -1.90 4.82 -11.72
C LEU A 18 -2.71 3.78 -12.52
N GLN A 19 -3.97 4.11 -12.83
CA GLN A 19 -4.89 3.26 -13.56
C GLN A 19 -4.45 3.14 -15.03
N SER A 20 -4.21 1.93 -15.51
CA SER A 20 -4.09 1.67 -16.96
C SER A 20 -5.41 1.14 -17.49
N SER A 21 -5.78 1.54 -18.71
CA SER A 21 -6.99 1.06 -19.41
C SER A 21 -7.06 -0.45 -19.59
N ARG A 22 -5.93 -1.16 -19.41
CA ARG A 22 -5.85 -2.62 -19.55
C ARG A 22 -5.74 -3.36 -18.23
N GLU A 23 -5.08 -2.78 -17.23
CA GLU A 23 -4.73 -3.48 -15.98
C GLU A 23 -4.63 -2.49 -14.84
N SER A 24 -5.28 -2.75 -13.71
CA SER A 24 -5.51 -1.71 -12.72
C SER A 24 -5.69 -2.29 -11.33
N TRP A 25 -6.90 -2.73 -11.03
CA TRP A 25 -7.35 -3.08 -9.69
C TRP A 25 -8.39 -4.18 -9.81
N ARG A 26 -8.44 -5.09 -8.84
CA ARG A 26 -9.48 -6.11 -8.75
C ARG A 26 -10.84 -5.44 -8.51
N SER A 27 -11.90 -6.07 -9.01
CA SER A 27 -13.29 -5.68 -8.74
C SER A 27 -13.75 -6.14 -7.36
N GLU A 28 -13.23 -7.30 -6.93
CA GLU A 28 -13.36 -7.81 -5.57
C GLU A 28 -12.69 -6.87 -4.56
N TYR A 29 -13.26 -6.83 -3.37
CA TYR A 29 -12.77 -6.00 -2.27
C TYR A 29 -12.57 -6.83 -1.02
N ASP A 30 -11.61 -6.41 -0.22
CA ASP A 30 -11.46 -6.85 1.17
C ASP A 30 -12.03 -5.76 2.10
N ILE A 31 -12.25 -6.12 3.36
CA ILE A 31 -12.64 -5.16 4.41
C ILE A 31 -11.40 -4.83 5.23
N ALA A 32 -11.10 -3.53 5.34
CA ALA A 32 -9.99 -3.06 6.15
C ALA A 32 -10.24 -3.31 7.65
N ASN A 33 -9.17 -3.63 8.36
CA ASN A 33 -9.12 -3.69 9.82
C ASN A 33 -8.25 -2.54 10.34
N GLY A 34 -8.57 -2.00 11.53
CA GLY A 34 -7.82 -0.90 12.13
C GLY A 34 -8.14 0.46 11.49
N TYR A 35 -7.11 1.18 11.02
CA TYR A 35 -7.29 2.48 10.37
C TYR A 35 -8.16 2.33 9.12
N GLY A 36 -9.26 3.10 9.03
CA GLY A 36 -10.26 2.91 7.98
C GLY A 36 -11.10 1.63 8.13
N GLY A 37 -11.17 1.06 9.33
CA GLY A 37 -11.90 -0.18 9.61
C GLY A 37 -13.33 -0.20 9.07
N GLY A 38 -13.71 -1.31 8.44
CA GLY A 38 -15.03 -1.47 7.80
C GLY A 38 -15.14 -0.91 6.38
N LEU A 39 -14.13 -0.17 5.89
CA LEU A 39 -14.09 0.29 4.51
C LEU A 39 -13.66 -0.83 3.56
N ARG A 40 -14.16 -0.74 2.31
CA ARG A 40 -13.76 -1.61 1.20
C ARG A 40 -12.41 -1.18 0.66
N ILE A 41 -11.45 -2.11 0.61
CA ILE A 41 -10.15 -1.89 -0.02
C ILE A 41 -10.00 -2.80 -1.24
N TYR A 42 -9.37 -2.27 -2.29
CA TYR A 42 -9.26 -2.95 -3.57
C TYR A 42 -7.80 -3.26 -3.86
N GLN A 43 -7.48 -4.53 -4.09
CA GLN A 43 -6.11 -4.95 -4.40
C GLN A 43 -5.75 -4.64 -5.85
N VAL A 44 -4.47 -4.40 -6.13
CA VAL A 44 -3.94 -4.38 -7.49
C VAL A 44 -4.18 -5.71 -8.22
N SER A 45 -4.47 -5.65 -9.52
CA SER A 45 -4.75 -6.86 -10.30
C SER A 45 -3.49 -7.64 -10.73
N ARG A 46 -2.30 -7.05 -10.59
CA ARG A 46 -1.01 -7.61 -11.04
C ARG A 46 0.13 -7.21 -10.08
N PRO A 47 1.34 -7.78 -10.20
CA PRO A 47 2.49 -7.28 -9.47
C PRO A 47 2.86 -5.84 -9.86
N TRP A 48 3.19 -5.04 -8.86
CA TRP A 48 3.75 -3.70 -8.99
C TRP A 48 5.21 -3.71 -8.58
N LEU A 49 5.99 -2.80 -9.16
CA LEU A 49 7.34 -2.50 -8.73
C LEU A 49 7.29 -1.24 -7.86
N VAL A 50 7.81 -1.33 -6.64
CA VAL A 50 7.87 -0.23 -5.68
C VAL A 50 9.32 0.08 -5.35
N TYR A 51 9.62 1.36 -5.23
CA TYR A 51 10.93 1.88 -4.88
C TYR A 51 10.71 3.06 -3.95
N LEU A 52 11.27 3.00 -2.75
CA LEU A 52 11.07 4.01 -1.72
C LEU A 52 12.40 4.68 -1.40
N GLY A 53 12.37 5.98 -1.18
CA GLY A 53 13.55 6.73 -0.82
C GLY A 53 13.22 8.13 -0.33
N ASP A 54 14.23 8.77 0.25
CA ASP A 54 14.16 10.13 0.78
C ASP A 54 14.59 11.21 -0.25
N GLY A 55 14.80 10.79 -1.51
CA GLY A 55 15.34 11.60 -2.59
C GLY A 55 16.85 11.39 -2.83
N THR A 56 17.58 10.88 -1.84
CA THR A 56 19.02 10.61 -1.93
C THR A 56 19.38 9.15 -1.73
N ASN A 57 18.70 8.50 -0.77
CA ASN A 57 18.84 7.09 -0.45
C ASN A 57 17.57 6.39 -0.85
N TRP A 58 17.71 5.27 -1.53
CA TRP A 58 16.59 4.52 -2.04
C TRP A 58 16.76 3.03 -1.77
N SER A 59 15.64 2.33 -1.61
CA SER A 59 15.57 0.88 -1.43
C SER A 59 16.02 0.14 -2.70
N ASN A 60 15.96 -1.20 -2.74
CA ASN A 60 15.92 -1.91 -4.02
C ASN A 60 14.49 -1.87 -4.59
N TRP A 61 14.33 -2.23 -5.87
CA TRP A 61 13.01 -2.46 -6.45
C TRP A 61 12.34 -3.67 -5.79
N ILE A 62 11.14 -3.45 -5.26
CA ILE A 62 10.34 -4.48 -4.59
C ILE A 62 9.17 -4.85 -5.49
N ARG A 63 9.03 -6.13 -5.80
CA ARG A 63 7.89 -6.65 -6.58
C ARG A 63 6.82 -7.17 -5.63
N THR A 64 5.64 -6.56 -5.63
CA THR A 64 4.55 -6.93 -4.71
C THR A 64 3.18 -6.95 -5.39
N ARG A 65 2.26 -7.80 -4.92
CA ARG A 65 0.83 -7.80 -5.28
C ARG A 65 -0.05 -7.25 -4.16
N SER A 66 0.54 -6.86 -3.04
CA SER A 66 -0.17 -6.55 -1.80
C SER A 66 -0.44 -5.05 -1.64
N ILE A 67 -0.49 -4.31 -2.74
CA ILE A 67 -0.91 -2.91 -2.73
C ILE A 67 -2.42 -2.85 -2.84
N TYR A 68 -3.03 -2.12 -1.92
CA TYR A 68 -4.45 -1.87 -1.86
C TYR A 68 -4.77 -0.40 -2.11
N SER A 69 -6.01 -0.12 -2.48
CA SER A 69 -6.51 1.24 -2.63
C SER A 69 -7.76 1.45 -1.80
N TRP A 70 -7.78 2.59 -1.09
CA TRP A 70 -8.96 3.10 -0.41
C TRP A 70 -10.08 3.40 -1.42
N PRO A 71 -11.36 3.35 -0.99
CA PRO A 71 -12.46 3.71 -1.86
C PRO A 71 -12.49 5.24 -2.07
N LYS A 72 -13.23 5.65 -3.10
CA LYS A 72 -13.45 7.08 -3.37
C LYS A 72 -14.18 7.75 -2.19
N ASN A 73 -13.75 8.96 -1.85
CA ASN A 73 -14.44 9.87 -0.93
C ASN A 73 -14.75 9.27 0.46
N THR A 74 -13.73 8.87 1.19
CA THR A 74 -13.86 8.46 2.59
C THR A 74 -13.43 9.60 3.52
N SER A 75 -14.31 10.06 4.41
CA SER A 75 -13.96 11.08 5.42
C SER A 75 -13.06 10.53 6.54
N SER A 76 -13.06 9.21 6.74
CA SER A 76 -12.31 8.53 7.79
C SER A 76 -10.86 8.18 7.43
N VAL A 77 -10.45 8.40 6.18
CA VAL A 77 -9.10 8.11 5.68
C VAL A 77 -8.56 9.29 4.88
N ASN A 78 -7.42 9.82 5.32
CA ASN A 78 -6.77 11.00 4.73
C ASN A 78 -5.34 10.72 4.23
N CYS A 79 -4.79 9.53 4.46
CA CYS A 79 -3.45 9.14 4.02
C CYS A 79 -3.40 7.73 3.44
N GLY A 80 -2.33 7.44 2.69
CA GLY A 80 -1.92 6.08 2.37
C GLY A 80 -1.02 5.51 3.46
N LEU A 81 -0.97 4.20 3.57
CA LEU A 81 -0.10 3.48 4.50
C LEU A 81 0.95 2.71 3.70
N VAL A 82 2.17 2.63 4.21
CA VAL A 82 3.21 1.73 3.71
C VAL A 82 3.44 0.72 4.82
N GLY A 83 3.09 -0.53 4.55
CA GLY A 83 3.11 -1.63 5.52
C GLY A 83 4.35 -2.52 5.43
N HIS A 84 4.40 -3.53 6.28
CA HIS A 84 5.53 -4.44 6.45
C HIS A 84 5.99 -5.15 5.18
N GLU A 85 5.07 -5.46 4.29
CA GLU A 85 5.41 -6.16 3.05
C GLU A 85 6.33 -5.33 2.15
N ILE A 86 6.38 -4.01 2.36
CA ILE A 86 7.36 -3.12 1.73
C ILE A 86 8.45 -2.70 2.72
N LEU A 87 8.08 -2.37 3.97
CA LEU A 87 9.02 -1.86 4.97
C LEU A 87 10.11 -2.87 5.35
N ASP A 88 9.81 -4.17 5.42
CA ASP A 88 10.79 -5.20 5.79
C ASP A 88 11.93 -5.35 4.76
N ASN A 89 11.74 -4.81 3.55
CA ASN A 89 12.77 -4.75 2.52
C ASN A 89 13.68 -3.50 2.65
N ILE A 90 13.46 -2.66 3.67
CA ILE A 90 14.24 -1.46 3.95
C ILE A 90 15.09 -1.72 5.21
N PRO A 91 16.43 -1.65 5.15
CA PRO A 91 17.33 -2.07 6.23
C PRO A 91 17.07 -1.43 7.61
N HIS A 92 16.45 -0.25 7.65
CA HIS A 92 16.23 0.52 8.87
C HIS A 92 14.82 0.34 9.46
N PHE A 93 13.92 -0.34 8.75
CA PHE A 93 12.57 -0.66 9.22
C PHE A 93 12.51 -2.17 9.51
N LYS A 94 13.06 -2.58 10.65
CA LYS A 94 12.82 -3.93 11.18
C LYS A 94 11.66 -3.89 12.18
N SER A 95 10.83 -4.93 12.17
CA SER A 95 9.84 -5.14 13.22
C SER A 95 10.52 -5.17 14.60
N VAL A 96 9.95 -4.47 15.57
CA VAL A 96 10.41 -4.54 16.96
C VAL A 96 10.18 -5.98 17.44
N GLY A 97 11.25 -6.75 17.64
CA GLY A 97 11.18 -8.12 18.13
C GLY A 97 11.90 -9.18 17.28
N ASN A 98 12.42 -8.83 16.10
CA ASN A 98 13.28 -9.73 15.32
C ASN A 98 14.74 -9.22 15.34
N PRO A 99 15.65 -9.85 16.13
CA PRO A 99 17.07 -9.48 16.16
C PRO A 99 17.74 -9.58 14.77
#